data_AF-A0A519S4H6-F1
#
_entry.id   AF-A0A519S4H6-F1
#
_cell.length_a   1.000
_cell.length_b   1.000
_cell.length_c   1.000
_cell.angle_alpha   90.00
_cell.angle_beta   90.00
_cell.angle_gamma   90.00
#
_symmetry.space_group_name_H-M   'P 1'
#
loop_
_entity.id
_entity.type
_entity.pdbx_description
1 polymer ?
#
loop_
_entity_poly.entity_id
_entity_poly.type
_entity_poly.pdbx_seq_one_letter_code
_entity_poly.pdbx_strand_id
1 'polypeptide(L)'
;MRAVIYICFCLFTLSCTQKKQSENDAVKLDHTRSVSKGDSAIGIPKTLTEIKSAYSNTINNLKQNSLQADSVKYNCAGERSGTITYFEKDGKLILIKHSYNEYDHFSAVDQYFIKDDSLYFTYSQQTAWSFESGSAAESTTKDDITESRIYITNNQAILCLEKRYTIKSKSTNNPIPDQIQNKSVECKNTGSIIRNLKNLLAFKSKPEGSCLGK
;
A
#
# COMPACT_ATOMS: atom_id res chain seq x y z
N MET A 1 -6.05 78.37 21.28
CA MET A 1 -5.52 78.44 19.90
C MET A 1 -6.29 77.44 19.04
N ARG A 2 -6.96 77.93 17.98
CA ARG A 2 -7.29 77.35 16.65
C ARG A 2 -7.59 75.83 16.57
N ALA A 3 -8.57 75.28 15.85
CA ALA A 3 -9.74 75.65 15.02
C ALA A 3 -10.40 74.27 14.70
N VAL A 4 -11.71 74.00 14.84
CA VAL A 4 -12.81 74.19 13.86
C VAL A 4 -12.51 73.54 12.49
N ILE A 5 -13.32 72.73 11.77
CA ILE A 5 -14.61 72.00 11.90
C ILE A 5 -14.80 71.26 10.52
N TYR A 6 -15.40 70.06 10.54
CA TYR A 6 -16.31 69.38 9.58
C TYR A 6 -16.13 69.27 8.02
N ILE A 7 -16.51 68.05 7.55
CA ILE A 7 -17.41 67.64 6.42
C ILE A 7 -17.09 68.04 4.95
N CYS A 8 -17.05 67.04 4.06
CA CYS A 8 -17.89 66.84 2.83
C CYS A 8 -17.22 65.76 1.94
N PHE A 9 -17.86 64.64 1.60
CA PHE A 9 -18.87 64.42 0.54
C PHE A 9 -18.36 64.58 -0.90
N CYS A 10 -18.48 63.52 -1.72
CA CYS A 10 -18.68 63.45 -3.20
C CYS A 10 -18.37 61.99 -3.65
N LEU A 11 -19.33 61.14 -4.01
CA LEU A 11 -20.20 61.07 -5.21
C LEU A 11 -19.50 60.78 -6.56
N PHE A 12 -19.90 59.63 -7.14
CA PHE A 12 -20.12 59.27 -8.55
C PHE A 12 -19.08 59.52 -9.65
N THR A 13 -18.75 58.43 -10.39
CA THR A 13 -18.90 58.24 -11.86
C THR A 13 -18.86 56.72 -12.13
N LEU A 14 -19.83 56.01 -12.77
CA LEU A 14 -20.29 55.97 -14.16
C LEU A 14 -19.17 55.88 -15.23
N SER A 15 -19.02 54.71 -15.89
CA SER A 15 -19.44 54.53 -17.30
C SER A 15 -18.95 53.22 -17.94
N CYS A 16 -19.83 52.64 -18.76
CA CYS A 16 -19.66 51.52 -19.69
C CYS A 16 -18.61 51.76 -20.80
N THR A 17 -18.10 50.67 -21.40
CA THR A 17 -18.20 50.47 -22.87
C THR A 17 -18.15 48.99 -23.26
N GLN A 18 -19.22 48.50 -23.89
CA GLN A 18 -19.16 47.40 -24.86
C GLN A 18 -18.68 47.96 -26.21
N LYS A 19 -17.82 47.24 -26.93
CA LYS A 19 -17.73 47.36 -28.40
C LYS A 19 -17.36 46.02 -29.06
N LYS A 20 -18.38 45.50 -29.75
CA LYS A 20 -18.44 44.83 -31.06
C LYS A 20 -17.27 43.94 -31.55
N GLN A 21 -17.67 42.71 -31.88
CA GLN A 21 -17.25 41.87 -33.00
C GLN A 21 -16.41 42.55 -34.10
N SER A 22 -15.32 41.88 -34.48
CA SER A 22 -14.93 41.75 -35.88
C SER A 22 -14.41 40.33 -36.10
N GLU A 23 -15.06 39.66 -37.04
CA GLU A 23 -14.62 38.46 -37.72
C GLU A 23 -13.47 38.83 -38.68
N ASN A 24 -12.43 37.99 -38.75
CA ASN A 24 -11.71 37.63 -39.98
C ASN A 24 -10.58 36.63 -39.68
N ASP A 25 -10.71 35.50 -40.37
CA ASP A 25 -9.68 34.75 -41.07
C ASP A 25 -8.45 34.17 -40.34
N ALA A 26 -8.56 32.85 -40.17
CA ALA A 26 -7.73 31.87 -40.86
C ALA A 26 -6.37 31.46 -40.25
N VAL A 27 -6.29 30.12 -40.11
CA VAL A 27 -5.11 29.25 -40.05
C VAL A 27 -4.25 29.34 -38.80
N LYS A 28 -4.41 28.36 -37.90
CA LYS A 28 -3.24 27.64 -37.37
C LYS A 28 -3.56 26.26 -36.80
N LEU A 29 -2.88 25.29 -37.41
CA LEU A 29 -2.46 23.99 -36.90
C LEU A 29 -3.46 23.19 -36.06
N ASP A 30 -3.92 22.10 -36.67
CA ASP A 30 -4.29 20.88 -35.97
C ASP A 30 -3.11 20.39 -35.13
N HIS A 31 -2.98 20.94 -33.92
CA HIS A 31 -2.31 20.24 -32.86
C HIS A 31 -3.33 19.25 -32.33
N THR A 32 -3.24 18.02 -32.84
CA THR A 32 -3.69 16.83 -32.13
C THR A 32 -3.05 16.90 -30.76
N ARG A 33 -3.79 17.51 -29.83
CA ARG A 33 -3.51 17.46 -28.41
C ARG A 33 -3.75 16.00 -28.09
N SER A 34 -2.65 15.24 -28.12
CA SER A 34 -2.56 13.95 -27.46
C SER A 34 -3.18 14.18 -26.10
N VAL A 35 -4.42 13.72 -25.98
CA VAL A 35 -5.12 13.64 -24.71
C VAL A 35 -4.18 12.76 -23.91
N SER A 36 -3.42 13.41 -23.03
CA SER A 36 -2.79 12.74 -21.92
C SER A 36 -3.87 11.80 -21.40
N LYS A 37 -3.56 10.50 -21.36
CA LYS A 37 -4.38 9.53 -20.65
C LYS A 37 -4.48 10.07 -19.24
N GLY A 38 -5.52 10.87 -19.04
CA GLY A 38 -5.92 11.39 -17.75
C GLY A 38 -6.09 10.15 -16.90
N ASP A 39 -5.50 10.25 -15.72
CA ASP A 39 -5.66 9.40 -14.57
C ASP A 39 -7.09 8.84 -14.59
N SER A 40 -7.27 7.73 -15.29
CA SER A 40 -8.55 7.06 -15.28
C SER A 40 -8.55 6.47 -13.90
N ALA A 41 -9.54 6.86 -13.11
CA ALA A 41 -10.03 6.09 -11.99
C ALA A 41 -10.39 4.69 -12.54
N ILE A 42 -9.36 3.88 -12.82
CA ILE A 42 -9.50 2.44 -13.02
C ILE A 42 -10.18 2.02 -11.73
N GLY A 43 -11.31 1.33 -11.81
CA GLY A 43 -11.96 0.83 -10.60
C GLY A 43 -11.10 -0.20 -9.87
N ILE A 44 -11.75 -1.02 -9.05
CA ILE A 44 -11.13 -2.20 -8.45
C ILE A 44 -10.52 -3.06 -9.58
N PRO A 45 -9.24 -3.47 -9.49
CA PRO A 45 -8.59 -4.30 -10.52
C PRO A 45 -9.32 -5.64 -10.67
N LYS A 46 -9.63 -6.02 -11.91
CA LYS A 46 -10.39 -7.24 -12.24
C LYS A 46 -9.57 -8.28 -12.99
N THR A 47 -8.42 -7.88 -13.54
CA THR A 47 -7.51 -8.77 -14.28
C THR A 47 -6.13 -8.83 -13.64
N LEU A 48 -5.37 -9.88 -13.94
CA LEU A 48 -3.98 -10.02 -13.46
C LEU A 48 -3.10 -8.83 -13.88
N THR A 49 -3.29 -8.31 -15.09
CA THR A 49 -2.55 -7.15 -15.62
C THR A 49 -2.89 -5.89 -14.83
N GLU A 50 -4.17 -5.65 -14.54
CA GLU A 50 -4.61 -4.52 -13.73
C GLU A 50 -4.10 -4.62 -12.30
N ILE A 51 -4.13 -5.81 -11.69
CA ILE A 51 -3.59 -6.03 -10.33
C ILE A 51 -2.09 -5.70 -10.30
N LYS A 52 -1.30 -6.19 -11.26
CA LYS A 52 0.14 -5.90 -11.33
C LYS A 52 0.43 -4.41 -11.52
N SER A 53 -0.39 -3.73 -12.32
CA SER A 53 -0.29 -2.27 -12.52
C SER A 53 -0.60 -1.51 -11.24
N ALA A 54 -1.71 -1.87 -10.56
CA ALA A 54 -2.11 -1.27 -9.29
C ALA A 54 -1.05 -1.47 -8.19
N TYR A 55 -0.54 -2.70 -8.05
CA TYR A 55 0.56 -3.03 -7.15
C TYR A 55 1.79 -2.15 -7.44
N SER A 56 2.23 -2.07 -8.70
CA SER A 56 3.40 -1.27 -9.07
C SER A 56 3.23 0.21 -8.74
N ASN A 57 2.01 0.75 -8.94
CA ASN A 57 1.69 2.12 -8.55
C ASN A 57 1.80 2.30 -7.02
N THR A 58 1.18 1.42 -6.23
CA THR A 58 1.29 1.48 -4.76
C THR A 58 2.75 1.41 -4.29
N ILE A 59 3.55 0.51 -4.84
CA ILE A 59 4.98 0.39 -4.50
C ILE A 59 5.77 1.64 -4.89
N ASN A 60 5.49 2.25 -6.05
CA ASN A 60 6.14 3.49 -6.46
C ASN A 60 5.79 4.64 -5.51
N ASN A 61 4.52 4.78 -5.10
CA ASN A 61 4.14 5.78 -4.11
C ASN A 61 4.84 5.55 -2.77
N LEU A 62 4.95 4.29 -2.32
CA LEU A 62 5.67 3.94 -1.10
C LEU A 62 7.16 4.32 -1.19
N LYS A 63 7.83 4.02 -2.30
CA LYS A 63 9.24 4.38 -2.53
C LYS A 63 9.46 5.89 -2.59
N GLN A 64 8.48 6.64 -3.08
CA GLN A 64 8.50 8.09 -3.16
C GLN A 64 8.09 8.79 -1.85
N ASN A 65 7.75 8.02 -0.80
CA ASN A 65 7.19 8.53 0.46
C ASN A 65 5.95 9.43 0.24
N SER A 66 5.15 9.15 -0.80
CA SER A 66 3.96 9.93 -1.14
C SER A 66 2.68 9.43 -0.46
N LEU A 67 2.83 8.59 0.57
CA LEU A 67 1.73 7.99 1.34
C LEU A 67 1.77 8.50 2.77
N GLN A 68 0.61 8.80 3.33
CA GLN A 68 0.45 9.06 4.76
C GLN A 68 0.48 7.71 5.49
N ALA A 69 1.20 7.62 6.61
CA ALA A 69 1.40 6.36 7.31
C ALA A 69 1.14 6.50 8.81
N ASP A 70 0.24 5.67 9.33
CA ASP A 70 -0.04 5.56 10.76
C ASP A 70 0.29 4.15 11.23
N SER A 71 0.90 4.02 12.41
CA SER A 71 1.32 2.71 12.95
C SER A 71 0.80 2.46 14.34
N VAL A 72 0.38 1.22 14.60
CA VAL A 72 -0.04 0.74 15.92
C VAL A 72 0.74 -0.51 16.28
N LYS A 73 1.22 -0.58 17.52
CA LYS A 73 1.92 -1.75 18.07
C LYS A 73 1.00 -2.55 18.97
N TYR A 74 1.22 -3.86 19.04
CA TYR A 74 0.48 -4.76 19.93
C TYR A 74 1.41 -5.87 20.46
N ASN A 75 1.07 -6.41 21.64
CA ASN A 75 1.72 -7.54 22.30
C ASN A 75 0.67 -8.42 23.02
N CYS A 76 0.53 -9.65 22.56
CA CYS A 76 -0.32 -10.70 23.11
C CYS A 76 0.42 -11.50 24.18
N ALA A 77 0.81 -10.85 25.28
CA ALA A 77 1.53 -11.48 26.40
C ALA A 77 2.76 -12.32 26.00
N GLY A 78 3.50 -11.86 24.99
CA GLY A 78 4.70 -12.54 24.48
C GLY A 78 4.44 -13.65 23.45
N GLU A 79 3.20 -14.16 23.31
CA GLU A 79 2.88 -15.19 22.31
C GLU A 79 3.02 -14.66 20.88
N ARG A 80 2.51 -13.44 20.67
CA ARG A 80 2.61 -12.72 19.39
C ARG A 80 2.72 -11.23 19.63
N SER A 81 3.62 -10.58 18.93
CA SER A 81 3.73 -9.11 18.99
C SER A 81 4.04 -8.56 17.61
N GLY A 82 3.63 -7.33 17.34
CA GLY A 82 3.82 -6.78 16.01
C GLY A 82 3.51 -5.30 15.90
N THR A 83 3.75 -4.80 14.70
CA THR A 83 3.40 -3.45 14.26
C THR A 83 2.52 -3.56 13.02
N ILE A 84 1.41 -2.84 13.04
CA ILE A 84 0.52 -2.68 11.89
C ILE A 84 0.69 -1.25 11.41
N THR A 85 1.08 -1.06 10.15
CA THR A 85 1.18 0.24 9.49
C THR A 85 0.11 0.35 8.42
N TYR A 86 -0.72 1.37 8.52
CA TYR A 86 -1.75 1.71 7.54
C TYR A 86 -1.22 2.83 6.65
N PHE A 87 -1.28 2.63 5.34
CA PHE A 87 -0.85 3.62 4.36
C PHE A 87 -2.04 4.15 3.59
N GLU A 88 -2.17 5.48 3.56
CA GLU A 88 -3.25 6.19 2.91
C GLU A 88 -2.74 7.14 1.83
N LYS A 89 -3.56 7.33 0.81
CA LYS A 89 -3.39 8.37 -0.20
C LYS A 89 -4.72 9.09 -0.38
N ASP A 90 -4.72 10.41 -0.23
CA ASP A 90 -5.92 11.25 -0.36
C ASP A 90 -7.08 10.77 0.54
N GLY A 91 -6.76 10.35 1.78
CA GLY A 91 -7.73 9.83 2.75
C GLY A 91 -8.27 8.43 2.46
N LYS A 92 -7.75 7.74 1.44
CA LYS A 92 -8.11 6.35 1.11
C LYS A 92 -7.02 5.39 1.55
N LEU A 93 -7.40 4.33 2.24
CA LEU A 93 -6.50 3.22 2.59
C LEU A 93 -6.10 2.45 1.34
N ILE A 94 -4.79 2.31 1.10
CA ILE A 94 -4.26 1.61 -0.07
C ILE A 94 -3.36 0.42 0.25
N LEU A 95 -2.77 0.40 1.45
CA LEU A 95 -1.88 -0.68 1.89
C LEU A 95 -1.95 -0.82 3.41
N ILE A 96 -1.99 -2.06 3.89
CA ILE A 96 -1.70 -2.40 5.28
C ILE A 96 -0.45 -3.26 5.29
N LYS A 97 0.58 -2.88 6.08
CA LYS A 97 1.74 -3.71 6.37
C LYS A 97 1.65 -4.21 7.80
N HIS A 98 1.67 -5.52 8.01
CA HIS A 98 1.66 -6.15 9.31
C HIS A 98 2.95 -6.95 9.50
N SER A 99 3.83 -6.45 10.36
CA SER A 99 5.08 -7.13 10.72
C SER A 99 4.95 -7.67 12.15
N TYR A 100 5.18 -8.97 12.35
CA TYR A 100 5.02 -9.61 13.66
C TYR A 100 5.99 -10.76 13.88
N ASN A 101 6.18 -11.07 15.16
CA ASN A 101 6.87 -12.27 15.61
C ASN A 101 5.88 -13.13 16.40
N GLU A 102 6.03 -14.46 16.30
CA GLU A 102 5.34 -15.43 17.14
C GLU A 102 6.38 -16.22 17.92
N TYR A 103 6.31 -16.11 19.25
CA TYR A 103 7.34 -16.61 20.15
C TYR A 103 8.74 -16.13 19.69
N ASP A 104 9.75 -16.98 19.84
CA ASP A 104 11.13 -16.63 19.53
C ASP A 104 11.57 -17.02 18.13
N HIS A 105 10.90 -17.98 17.47
CA HIS A 105 11.44 -18.67 16.27
C HIS A 105 10.75 -18.30 14.95
N PHE A 106 9.68 -17.52 15.01
CA PHE A 106 8.88 -17.19 13.82
C PHE A 106 8.71 -15.69 13.68
N SER A 107 8.85 -15.21 12.44
CA SER A 107 8.51 -13.84 12.06
C SER A 107 7.79 -13.83 10.72
N ALA A 108 6.98 -12.80 10.50
CA ALA A 108 6.32 -12.59 9.23
C ALA A 108 6.08 -11.12 8.92
N VAL A 109 6.01 -10.83 7.63
CA VAL A 109 5.57 -9.55 7.07
C VAL A 109 4.46 -9.83 6.06
N ASP A 110 3.25 -9.43 6.42
CA ASP A 110 2.08 -9.49 5.55
C ASP A 110 1.75 -8.11 5.00
N GLN A 111 1.41 -8.04 3.72
CA GLN A 111 1.02 -6.82 3.01
C GLN A 111 -0.31 -7.03 2.30
N TYR A 112 -1.27 -6.16 2.58
CA TYR A 112 -2.62 -6.19 2.02
C TYR A 112 -2.84 -4.95 1.17
N PHE A 113 -2.99 -5.12 -0.14
CA PHE A 113 -3.16 -4.03 -1.08
C PHE A 113 -4.63 -3.84 -1.40
N ILE A 114 -5.13 -2.63 -1.12
CA ILE A 114 -6.55 -2.33 -1.05
C ILE A 114 -6.85 -1.20 -2.05
N LYS A 115 -8.01 -1.29 -2.70
CA LYS A 115 -8.53 -0.21 -3.53
C LYS A 115 -10.04 -0.18 -3.43
N ASP A 116 -10.59 0.98 -3.10
CA ASP A 116 -12.02 1.20 -2.87
C ASP A 116 -12.60 0.05 -1.99
N ASP A 117 -11.99 -0.14 -0.83
CA ASP A 117 -12.31 -1.15 0.20
C ASP A 117 -12.22 -2.62 -0.23
N SER A 118 -11.71 -2.88 -1.44
CA SER A 118 -11.53 -4.23 -1.98
C SER A 118 -10.07 -4.65 -1.97
N LEU A 119 -9.82 -5.83 -1.38
CA LEU A 119 -8.52 -6.49 -1.43
C LEU A 119 -8.27 -7.03 -2.84
N TYR A 120 -7.19 -6.58 -3.48
CA TYR A 120 -6.86 -7.01 -4.84
C TYR A 120 -5.54 -7.79 -4.92
N PHE A 121 -4.66 -7.65 -3.92
CA PHE A 121 -3.40 -8.36 -3.86
C PHE A 121 -2.90 -8.52 -2.43
N THR A 122 -2.25 -9.66 -2.15
CA THR A 122 -1.47 -9.84 -0.93
C THR A 122 -0.06 -10.34 -1.23
N TYR A 123 0.88 -9.87 -0.43
CA TYR A 123 2.22 -10.44 -0.32
C TYR A 123 2.45 -10.86 1.13
N SER A 124 2.99 -12.05 1.35
CA SER A 124 3.39 -12.51 2.67
C SER A 124 4.78 -13.10 2.59
N GLN A 125 5.63 -12.76 3.56
CA GLN A 125 6.91 -13.38 3.78
C GLN A 125 6.95 -13.91 5.20
N GLN A 126 7.15 -15.21 5.35
CA GLN A 126 7.25 -15.91 6.63
C GLN A 126 8.66 -16.46 6.77
N THR A 127 9.22 -16.32 7.95
CA THR A 127 10.56 -16.82 8.29
C THR A 127 10.47 -17.63 9.57
N ALA A 128 10.86 -18.90 9.49
CA ALA A 128 11.11 -19.75 10.65
C ALA A 128 12.62 -19.96 10.80
N TRP A 129 13.20 -19.52 11.90
CA TRP A 129 14.63 -19.73 12.15
C TRP A 129 14.87 -20.92 13.08
N SER A 130 16.00 -21.60 12.89
CA SER A 130 16.44 -22.71 13.74
C SER A 130 17.95 -22.89 13.71
N PHE A 131 18.50 -23.64 14.67
CA PHE A 131 19.89 -24.09 14.61
C PHE A 131 20.10 -25.13 13.51
N GLU A 132 21.28 -25.12 12.90
CA GLU A 132 21.63 -26.11 11.87
C GLU A 132 22.10 -27.42 12.53
N SER A 133 21.34 -28.50 12.31
CA SER A 133 21.61 -29.83 12.87
C SER A 133 22.95 -30.41 12.42
N GLY A 134 23.73 -30.96 13.33
CA GLY A 134 24.99 -31.63 13.03
C GLY A 134 26.17 -30.69 12.75
N SER A 135 25.98 -29.37 12.88
CA SER A 135 27.11 -28.44 12.87
C SER A 135 27.79 -28.44 14.24
N ALA A 136 29.12 -28.57 14.27
CA ALA A 136 29.91 -28.65 15.52
C ALA A 136 29.92 -27.34 16.33
N ALA A 137 29.14 -26.33 15.91
CA ALA A 137 29.08 -25.02 16.53
C ALA A 137 27.62 -24.66 16.80
N GLU A 138 27.26 -24.51 18.08
CA GLU A 138 25.98 -24.00 18.59
C GLU A 138 25.64 -22.55 18.15
N SER A 139 26.29 -22.04 17.10
CA SER A 139 26.17 -20.68 16.59
C SER A 139 25.77 -20.60 15.11
N THR A 140 25.51 -21.74 14.45
CA THR A 140 25.05 -21.75 13.06
C THR A 140 23.54 -21.87 13.01
N THR A 141 22.90 -20.94 12.31
CA THR A 141 21.45 -20.85 12.18
C THR A 141 21.05 -20.89 10.72
N LYS A 142 19.80 -21.30 10.49
CA LYS A 142 19.13 -21.24 9.20
C LYS A 142 17.77 -20.58 9.35
N ASP A 143 17.40 -19.83 8.31
CA ASP A 143 16.11 -19.20 8.14
C ASP A 143 15.40 -19.89 6.98
N ASP A 144 14.35 -20.63 7.27
CA ASP A 144 13.47 -21.20 6.26
C ASP A 144 12.39 -20.16 5.92
N ILE A 145 12.46 -19.64 4.69
CA ILE A 145 11.64 -18.52 4.23
C ILE A 145 10.63 -19.00 3.20
N THR A 146 9.37 -18.61 3.40
CA THR A 146 8.29 -18.79 2.43
C THR A 146 7.74 -17.43 2.04
N GLU A 147 7.78 -17.11 0.75
CA GLU A 147 7.11 -15.95 0.18
C GLU A 147 5.88 -16.40 -0.61
N SER A 148 4.75 -15.73 -0.41
CA SER A 148 3.53 -15.97 -1.17
C SER A 148 2.96 -14.67 -1.76
N ARG A 149 2.36 -14.80 -2.94
CA ARG A 149 1.67 -13.72 -3.66
C ARG A 149 0.32 -14.23 -4.09
N ILE A 150 -0.73 -13.51 -3.73
CA ILE A 150 -2.11 -13.92 -4.01
C ILE A 150 -2.83 -12.79 -4.71
N TYR A 151 -3.34 -13.09 -5.89
CA TYR A 151 -4.05 -12.17 -6.76
C TYR A 151 -5.55 -12.41 -6.59
N ILE A 152 -6.31 -11.38 -6.25
CA ILE A 152 -7.70 -11.51 -5.80
C ILE A 152 -8.61 -10.64 -6.66
N THR A 153 -9.72 -11.20 -7.11
CA THR A 153 -10.80 -10.47 -7.79
C THR A 153 -12.14 -10.96 -7.24
N ASN A 154 -13.08 -10.05 -7.00
CA ASN A 154 -14.40 -10.41 -6.46
C ASN A 154 -14.33 -11.32 -5.21
N ASN A 155 -13.39 -11.06 -4.30
CA ASN A 155 -13.12 -11.85 -3.09
C ASN A 155 -12.70 -13.32 -3.34
N GLN A 156 -12.32 -13.67 -4.57
CA GLN A 156 -11.79 -14.98 -4.95
C GLN A 156 -10.35 -14.84 -5.44
N ALA A 157 -9.50 -15.76 -5.02
CA ALA A 157 -8.13 -15.79 -5.51
C ALA A 157 -8.10 -16.39 -6.93
N ILE A 158 -7.48 -15.67 -7.87
CA ILE A 158 -7.36 -16.08 -9.28
C ILE A 158 -5.98 -16.63 -9.63
N LEU A 159 -4.97 -16.35 -8.79
CA LEU A 159 -3.61 -16.87 -8.93
C LEU A 159 -2.93 -16.83 -7.56
N CYS A 160 -2.24 -17.92 -7.21
CA CYS A 160 -1.42 -18.01 -6.02
C CYS A 160 -0.03 -18.49 -6.42
N LEU A 161 0.96 -17.73 -6.01
CA LEU A 161 2.36 -18.01 -6.28
C LEU A 161 3.07 -18.19 -4.95
N GLU A 162 3.96 -19.16 -4.88
CA GLU A 162 4.79 -19.41 -3.72
C GLU A 162 6.23 -19.68 -4.15
N LYS A 163 7.18 -19.19 -3.37
CA LYS A 163 8.57 -19.66 -3.42
C LYS A 163 9.08 -19.88 -2.01
N ARG A 164 9.99 -20.86 -1.88
CA ARG A 164 10.63 -21.23 -0.62
C ARG A 164 12.12 -21.31 -0.80
N TYR A 165 12.86 -20.89 0.21
CA TYR A 165 14.32 -20.95 0.22
C TYR A 165 14.85 -20.87 1.64
N THR A 166 16.11 -21.26 1.81
CA THR A 166 16.79 -21.23 3.11
C THR A 166 17.99 -20.31 3.03
N ILE A 167 18.12 -19.42 4.02
CA ILE A 167 19.31 -18.60 4.23
C ILE A 167 20.06 -19.16 5.44
N LYS A 168 21.35 -19.46 5.29
CA LYS A 168 22.19 -19.96 6.37
C LYS A 168 23.16 -18.89 6.82
N SER A 169 23.30 -18.66 8.12
CA SER A 169 24.06 -17.52 8.65
C SER A 169 25.56 -17.56 8.33
N LYS A 170 26.13 -18.74 8.04
CA LYS A 170 27.55 -18.91 7.68
C LYS A 170 27.80 -19.35 6.25
N SER A 171 26.77 -19.42 5.39
CA SER A 171 26.95 -19.80 3.99
C SER A 171 27.32 -18.58 3.14
N THR A 172 28.40 -18.70 2.35
CA THR A 172 28.75 -17.72 1.31
C THR A 172 27.91 -17.88 0.04
N ASN A 173 27.17 -18.99 -0.08
CA ASN A 173 26.43 -19.37 -1.28
C ASN A 173 24.92 -19.40 -1.04
N ASN A 174 24.41 -18.45 -0.25
CA ASN A 174 22.98 -18.30 -0.05
C ASN A 174 22.28 -17.91 -1.36
N PRO A 175 21.05 -18.40 -1.60
CA PRO A 175 20.31 -18.05 -2.80
C PRO A 175 19.94 -16.56 -2.81
N ILE A 176 19.92 -15.95 -4.00
CA ILE A 176 19.44 -14.58 -4.19
C ILE A 176 17.92 -14.64 -4.36
N PRO A 177 17.11 -14.10 -3.42
CA PRO A 177 15.66 -14.31 -3.42
C PRO A 177 14.97 -13.92 -4.73
N ASP A 178 15.42 -12.85 -5.39
CA ASP A 178 14.83 -12.36 -6.66
C ASP A 178 15.11 -13.26 -7.86
N GLN A 179 16.11 -14.14 -7.77
CA GLN A 179 16.43 -15.11 -8.81
C GLN A 179 15.66 -16.43 -8.65
N ILE A 180 14.99 -16.62 -7.51
CA ILE A 180 14.22 -17.82 -7.23
C ILE A 180 12.85 -17.69 -7.89
N GLN A 181 12.56 -18.62 -8.81
CA GLN A 181 11.28 -18.63 -9.51
C GLN A 181 10.12 -18.96 -8.57
N ASN A 182 9.01 -18.24 -8.76
CA ASN A 182 7.75 -18.58 -8.12
C ASN A 182 7.14 -19.81 -8.77
N LYS A 183 6.52 -20.66 -7.96
CA LYS A 183 5.69 -21.78 -8.41
C LYS A 183 4.23 -21.39 -8.29
N SER A 184 3.43 -21.71 -9.31
CA SER A 184 1.98 -21.65 -9.19
C SER A 184 1.52 -22.76 -8.25
N VAL A 185 0.68 -22.41 -7.28
CA VAL A 185 0.12 -23.32 -6.30
C VAL A 185 -1.40 -23.15 -6.25
N GLU A 186 -2.09 -24.17 -5.74
CA GLU A 186 -3.52 -24.06 -5.47
C GLU A 186 -3.78 -22.92 -4.47
N CYS A 187 -4.76 -22.08 -4.77
CA CYS A 187 -5.17 -21.01 -3.88
C CYS A 187 -5.96 -21.55 -2.68
N LYS A 188 -5.22 -21.93 -1.64
CA LYS A 188 -5.80 -22.34 -0.36
C LYS A 188 -6.08 -21.13 0.52
N ASN A 189 -7.12 -21.23 1.34
CA ASN A 189 -7.35 -20.34 2.49
C ASN A 189 -7.61 -18.85 2.18
N THR A 190 -8.15 -18.48 1.01
CA THR A 190 -8.56 -17.09 0.73
C THR A 190 -9.49 -16.50 1.79
N GLY A 191 -10.38 -17.31 2.36
CA GLY A 191 -11.25 -16.90 3.47
C GLY A 191 -10.49 -16.53 4.75
N SER A 192 -9.33 -17.16 5.02
CA SER A 192 -8.47 -16.81 6.16
C SER A 192 -7.82 -15.44 5.94
N ILE A 193 -7.33 -15.19 4.73
CA ILE A 193 -6.71 -13.91 4.35
C ILE A 193 -7.71 -12.74 4.51
N ILE A 194 -8.94 -12.93 4.02
CA ILE A 194 -10.00 -11.93 4.16
C ILE A 194 -10.35 -11.70 5.64
N ARG A 195 -10.37 -12.75 6.45
CA ARG A 195 -10.61 -12.64 7.90
C ARG A 195 -9.50 -11.87 8.60
N ASN A 196 -8.23 -12.15 8.27
CA ASN A 196 -7.09 -11.43 8.81
C ASN A 196 -7.16 -9.94 8.46
N LEU A 197 -7.48 -9.60 7.20
CA LEU A 197 -7.70 -8.22 6.79
C LEU A 197 -8.79 -7.54 7.64
N LYS A 198 -9.94 -8.21 7.85
CA LYS A 198 -11.02 -7.66 8.68
C LYS A 198 -10.57 -7.40 10.12
N ASN A 199 -9.79 -8.30 10.71
CA ASN A 199 -9.26 -8.13 12.07
C ASN A 199 -8.31 -6.93 12.14
N LEU A 200 -7.44 -6.75 11.14
CA LEU A 200 -6.55 -5.58 11.06
C LEU A 200 -7.35 -4.28 10.96
N LEU A 201 -8.38 -4.24 10.09
CA LEU A 201 -9.25 -3.07 9.95
C LEU A 201 -10.01 -2.75 11.25
N ALA A 202 -10.55 -3.77 11.93
CA ALA A 202 -11.23 -3.59 13.21
C ALA A 202 -10.29 -3.03 14.28
N PHE A 203 -9.05 -3.53 14.35
CA PHE A 203 -8.04 -3.07 15.30
C PHE A 203 -7.62 -1.62 15.06
N LYS A 204 -7.65 -1.13 13.81
CA LYS A 204 -7.43 0.29 13.50
C LYS A 204 -8.45 1.19 14.20
N SER A 205 -9.74 0.83 14.11
CA SER A 205 -10.82 1.63 14.67
C SER A 205 -10.88 1.55 16.19
N LYS A 206 -10.53 0.39 16.75
CA LYS A 206 -10.55 0.13 18.18
C LYS A 206 -9.36 -0.77 18.54
N PRO A 207 -8.25 -0.20 19.01
CA PRO A 207 -7.16 -0.96 19.61
C PRO A 207 -7.63 -1.46 20.99
N GLU A 208 -8.54 -2.43 21.01
CA GLU A 208 -9.06 -3.02 22.24
C GLU A 208 -8.03 -3.99 22.81
N GLY A 209 -7.43 -3.59 23.94
CA GLY A 209 -6.39 -4.37 24.61
C GLY A 209 -5.05 -4.36 23.86
N SER A 210 -4.08 -5.08 24.42
CA SER A 210 -2.74 -5.18 23.84
C SER A 210 -2.66 -6.21 22.71
N CYS A 211 -3.74 -6.88 22.30
CA CYS A 211 -3.68 -8.06 21.43
C CYS A 211 -4.62 -7.98 20.22
N LEU A 212 -4.08 -8.30 19.04
CA LEU A 212 -4.82 -8.32 17.77
C LEU A 212 -5.74 -9.54 17.68
N GLY A 213 -7.03 -9.32 17.41
CA GLY A 213 -7.99 -10.39 17.10
C GLY A 213 -8.67 -11.06 18.30
N LYS A 214 -8.67 -10.41 19.47
CA LYS A 214 -9.54 -10.76 20.59
C LYS A 214 -10.92 -10.10 20.44
#